data_AF-A0A2S4VXX3-F1
#
_entry.id   AF-A0A2S4VXX3-F1
#
_cell.length_a   1.000
_cell.length_b   1.000
_cell.length_c   1.000
_cell.angle_alpha   90.00
_cell.angle_beta   90.00
_cell.angle_gamma   90.00
#
_symmetry.space_group_name_H-M   'P 1'
#
loop_
_entity.id
_entity.type
_entity.pdbx_description
1 polymer ?
#
loop_
_entity_poly.entity_id
_entity_poly.type
_entity_poly.pdbx_seq_one_letter_code
_entity_poly.pdbx_strand_id
1 'polypeptide(L)'
;MDIRQATNAALQSDELAREEDPTDEPHGHVTSISVLRTYRRLGLANKLMQQSQKAMRDVFGAKYVSLHVRKTNRAALSCTKIP
;
A
#
# COMPACT_ATOMS: atom_id res chain seq x y z
N MET A 1 -16.15 -16.55 -0.83
CA MET A 1 -14.75 -16.21 -0.50
C MET A 1 -14.02 -15.95 -1.79
N ASP A 2 -13.80 -14.69 -2.13
CA ASP A 2 -12.90 -14.32 -3.23
C ASP A 2 -12.11 -13.07 -2.80
N ILE A 3 -10.96 -13.29 -2.18
CA ILE A 3 -10.04 -12.24 -1.69
C ILE A 3 -9.27 -11.60 -2.87
N ARG A 4 -9.45 -12.13 -4.09
CA ARG A 4 -8.71 -11.76 -5.31
C ARG A 4 -8.94 -10.32 -5.80
N GLN A 5 -9.91 -9.58 -5.26
CA GLN A 5 -10.23 -8.23 -5.72
C GLN A 5 -9.72 -7.08 -4.81
N ALA A 6 -9.14 -7.37 -3.64
CA ALA A 6 -8.71 -6.32 -2.71
C ALA A 6 -7.22 -5.93 -2.85
N THR A 7 -6.49 -6.56 -3.76
CA THR A 7 -5.06 -6.33 -3.99
C THR A 7 -4.82 -5.99 -5.45
N ASN A 8 -5.49 -4.95 -5.94
CA ASN A 8 -4.92 -4.21 -7.06
C ASN A 8 -3.69 -3.47 -6.51
N ALA A 9 -2.56 -4.19 -6.46
CA ALA A 9 -1.27 -3.61 -6.73
C ALA A 9 -1.38 -3.04 -8.15
N ALA A 10 -1.98 -1.87 -8.25
CA ALA A 10 -2.23 -1.21 -9.50
C ALA A 10 -0.86 -0.77 -10.01
N LEU A 11 -0.28 -1.60 -10.88
CA LEU A 11 0.55 -1.14 -11.98
C LEU A 11 -0.35 -0.28 -12.87
N GLN A 12 -0.71 0.91 -12.39
CA GLN A 12 -1.42 1.91 -13.17
C GLN A 12 -0.33 2.88 -13.62
N SER A 13 0.00 2.77 -14.90
CA SER A 13 0.55 3.84 -15.72
C SER A 13 -0.33 5.08 -15.55
N ASP A 14 -0.03 5.92 -14.56
CA ASP A 14 -0.64 7.24 -14.41
C ASP A 14 0.28 8.27 -15.07
N GLU A 15 -0.15 8.65 -16.26
CA GLU A 15 0.38 9.70 -17.11
C GLU A 15 0.13 11.08 -16.45
N LEU A 16 0.93 11.46 -15.43
CA LEU A 16 1.12 12.85 -14.99
C LEU A 16 2.27 13.00 -14.00
N ALA A 17 3.46 13.22 -14.57
CA ALA A 17 4.54 14.07 -14.08
C ALA A 17 4.91 14.02 -12.58
N ARG A 18 5.87 13.15 -12.26
CA ARG A 18 6.99 13.57 -11.42
C ARG A 18 8.24 13.01 -12.10
N GLU A 19 9.09 13.90 -12.60
CA GLU A 19 10.47 13.53 -12.95
C GLU A 19 11.07 12.91 -11.69
N GLU A 20 11.15 11.59 -11.63
CA GLU A 20 12.04 10.95 -10.68
C GLU A 20 13.44 11.28 -11.18
N ASP A 21 14.09 12.21 -10.48
CA ASP A 21 15.53 12.38 -10.60
C ASP A 21 16.16 10.99 -10.48
N PRO A 22 17.07 10.59 -11.38
CA PRO A 22 17.66 9.25 -11.41
C PRO A 22 18.51 8.89 -10.18
N THR A 23 18.51 9.75 -9.16
CA THR A 23 19.15 9.58 -7.85
C THR A 23 18.20 9.12 -6.74
N ASP A 24 16.88 9.07 -6.98
CA ASP A 24 15.95 8.60 -5.95
C ASP A 24 16.08 7.07 -5.77
N GLU A 25 16.26 6.65 -4.52
CA GLU A 25 16.39 5.24 -4.18
C GLU A 25 15.07 4.49 -4.48
N PRO A 26 15.13 3.23 -4.94
CA PRO A 26 13.93 2.47 -5.27
C PRO A 26 12.99 2.40 -4.05
N HIS A 27 11.75 2.83 -4.26
CA HIS A 27 10.72 2.89 -3.25
C HIS A 27 9.38 2.42 -3.81
N GLY A 28 8.54 1.89 -2.93
CA GLY A 28 7.22 1.40 -3.31
C GLY A 28 6.13 2.46 -3.08
N HIS A 29 5.10 2.46 -3.91
CA HIS A 29 3.89 3.25 -3.67
C HIS A 29 2.66 2.35 -3.56
N VAL A 30 1.87 2.52 -2.50
CA VAL A 30 0.59 1.81 -2.37
C VAL A 30 -0.54 2.70 -2.89
N THR A 31 -1.03 2.34 -4.08
CA THR A 31 -2.13 3.04 -4.75
C THR A 31 -3.45 2.86 -3.99
N SER A 32 -3.79 1.64 -3.56
CA SER A 32 -5.04 1.39 -2.83
C SER A 32 -5.01 0.09 -2.01
N ILE A 33 -5.63 0.13 -0.83
CA ILE A 33 -5.98 -1.04 -0.02
C ILE A 33 -7.38 -0.83 0.55
N SER A 34 -8.24 -1.83 0.37
CA SER A 34 -9.63 -1.79 0.85
C SER A 34 -10.04 -3.11 1.47
N VAL A 35 -10.77 -3.04 2.60
CA VAL A 35 -11.37 -4.20 3.26
C VAL A 35 -12.87 -3.98 3.38
N LEU A 36 -13.64 -4.99 2.97
CA LEU A 36 -15.10 -5.01 3.09
C LEU A 36 -15.52 -4.73 4.54
N ARG A 37 -16.61 -3.97 4.71
CA ARG A 37 -17.08 -3.50 6.03
C ARG A 37 -17.28 -4.64 7.03
N THR A 38 -17.83 -5.75 6.57
CA THR A 38 -18.14 -6.94 7.38
C THR A 38 -16.89 -7.61 7.94
N TYR A 39 -15.73 -7.46 7.29
CA TYR A 39 -14.47 -8.09 7.67
C TYR A 39 -13.45 -7.10 8.26
N ARG A 40 -13.88 -5.88 8.59
CA ARG A 40 -13.03 -4.91 9.28
C ARG A 40 -12.77 -5.37 10.72
N ARG A 41 -11.73 -4.81 11.35
CA ARG A 41 -11.28 -5.12 12.74
C ARG A 41 -10.73 -6.53 12.97
N LEU A 42 -10.66 -7.37 11.93
CA LEU A 42 -10.01 -8.69 11.96
C LEU A 42 -8.49 -8.63 11.68
N GLY A 43 -7.91 -7.44 11.57
CA GLY A 43 -6.49 -7.25 11.26
C GLY A 43 -6.09 -7.58 9.81
N LEU A 44 -7.06 -7.81 8.91
CA LEU A 44 -6.78 -8.14 7.51
C LEU A 44 -6.01 -7.04 6.77
N ALA A 45 -6.36 -5.78 7.01
CA ALA A 45 -5.66 -4.63 6.40
C ALA A 45 -4.18 -4.59 6.80
N ASN A 46 -3.86 -4.85 8.08
CA ASN A 46 -2.49 -4.89 8.56
C ASN A 46 -1.69 -6.02 7.90
N LYS A 47 -2.30 -7.21 7.79
CA LYS A 47 -1.65 -8.36 7.13
C LYS A 47 -1.39 -8.09 5.65
N LEU A 48 -2.36 -7.50 4.94
CA LEU A 48 -2.21 -7.11 3.55
C LEU A 48 -1.10 -6.06 3.39
N MET A 49 -1.05 -5.04 4.25
CA MET A 49 -0.01 -4.02 4.21
C MET A 49 1.39 -4.61 4.43
N GLN A 50 1.55 -5.48 5.42
CA GLN A 50 2.84 -6.15 5.70
C GLN A 50 3.29 -7.02 4.53
N GLN A 51 2.37 -7.78 3.92
CA GLN A 51 2.70 -8.60 2.75
C GLN A 51 3.10 -7.75 1.55
N SER A 52 2.39 -6.64 1.29
CA SER A 52 2.75 -5.71 0.22
C SER A 52 4.13 -5.09 0.43
N GLN A 53 4.44 -4.63 1.65
CA GLN A 53 5.76 -4.08 1.97
C GLN A 53 6.87 -5.11 1.78
N LYS A 54 6.64 -6.35 2.24
CA LYS A 54 7.60 -7.44 2.07
C LYS A 54 7.82 -7.76 0.58
N ALA A 55 6.75 -7.90 -0.19
CA ALA A 55 6.85 -8.16 -1.62
C ALA A 55 7.57 -7.02 -2.37
N MET A 56 7.31 -5.76 -2.00
CA MET A 56 8.00 -4.61 -2.59
C MET A 56 9.51 -4.60 -2.26
N ARG A 57 9.88 -4.99 -1.05
CA ARG A 57 11.29 -5.15 -0.67
C ARG A 57 11.95 -6.31 -1.41
N ASP A 58 11.32 -7.47 -1.42
CA ASP A 58 11.93 -8.72 -1.91
C ASP A 58 12.02 -8.75 -3.45
N VAL A 59 11.03 -8.21 -4.15
CA VAL A 59 10.95 -8.25 -5.62
C VAL A 59 11.61 -7.02 -6.26
N PHE A 60 11.43 -5.84 -5.68
CA PHE A 60 11.86 -4.57 -6.27
C PHE A 60 12.99 -3.88 -5.51
N GLY A 61 13.44 -4.44 -4.38
CA GLY A 61 14.50 -3.82 -3.56
C GLY A 61 14.07 -2.52 -2.89
N ALA A 62 12.76 -2.27 -2.72
CA ALA A 62 12.27 -1.01 -2.19
C ALA A 62 12.71 -0.78 -0.73
N LYS A 63 13.34 0.35 -0.44
CA LYS A 63 13.78 0.68 0.93
C LYS A 63 12.64 1.13 1.84
N TYR A 64 11.68 1.86 1.28
CA TYR A 64 10.50 2.33 1.98
C TYR A 64 9.27 2.29 1.06
N VAL A 65 8.09 2.38 1.67
CA VAL A 65 6.82 2.40 0.95
C VAL A 65 6.03 3.64 1.35
N SER A 66 5.60 4.42 0.36
CA SER A 66 4.77 5.61 0.55
C SER A 66 3.31 5.30 0.25
N LEU A 67 2.41 5.98 0.95
CA LEU A 67 0.98 5.95 0.65
C LEU A 67 0.29 7.22 1.16
N HIS A 68 -0.81 7.60 0.52
CA HIS A 68 -1.59 8.75 0.94
C HIS A 68 -2.83 8.33 1.74
N VAL A 69 -3.02 8.92 2.93
CA VAL A 69 -4.18 8.64 3.79
C VAL A 69 -4.93 9.93 4.09
N ARG A 70 -6.26 9.89 3.95
CA ARG A 70 -7.13 11.00 4.39
C ARG A 70 -7.05 11.16 5.90
N LYS A 71 -6.83 12.40 6.37
CA LYS A 71 -6.77 12.75 7.81
C LYS A 71 -7.98 12.26 8.62
N THR A 72 -9.15 12.19 7.99
CA THR A 72 -10.40 11.73 8.61
C THR A 72 -10.49 10.21 8.76
N ASN A 73 -9.66 9.43 8.07
CA ASN A 73 -9.71 7.98 8.09
C ASN A 73 -8.86 7.40 9.23
N ARG A 74 -9.40 7.43 10.45
CA ARG A 74 -8.73 6.88 11.65
C ARG A 74 -8.38 5.40 11.53
N ALA A 75 -9.21 4.61 10.83
CA ALA A 75 -8.96 3.19 10.65
C ALA A 75 -7.71 2.93 9.79
N ALA A 76 -7.56 3.68 8.69
CA ALA A 76 -6.36 3.59 7.85
C ALA A 76 -5.12 4.12 8.58
N LEU A 77 -5.23 5.25 9.30
CA LEU A 77 -4.13 5.79 10.11
C LEU A 77 -3.62 4.81 11.17
N SER A 78 -4.51 3.98 11.71
CA SER A 78 -4.15 2.92 12.66
C SER A 78 -3.48 1.72 11.99
N CYS A 79 -3.78 1.45 10.72
CA CYS A 79 -3.20 0.35 9.95
C CYS A 79 -1.79 0.70 9.43
N THR A 80 -1.51 1.98 9.17
CA THR A 80 -0.26 2.45 8.59
C THR A 80 0.81 2.77 9.63
N LYS A 81 0.41 3.07 10.87
CA LYS A 81 1.32 3.16 12.00
C LYS A 81 1.76 1.76 12.41
N ILE A 82 2.80 1.27 11.77
CA ILE A 82 3.54 0.07 12.20
C ILE A 82 4.76 0.59 12.98
N PRO A 83 5.08 0.04 14.17
CA PRO A 83 6.31 0.39 14.90
C PRO A 83 7.57 -0.05 14.14
#